data_AF-A0A931TFN0-F1
#
_entry.id   AF-A0A931TFN0-F1
#
_cell.length_a   1.000
_cell.length_b   1.000
_cell.length_c   1.000
_cell.angle_alpha   90.00
_cell.angle_beta   90.00
_cell.angle_gamma   90.00
#
_symmetry.space_group_name_H-M   'P 1'
#
loop_
_entity.id
_entity.type
_entity.pdbx_description
1 polymer ?
#
loop_
_entity_poly.entity_id
_entity_poly.type
_entity_poly.pdbx_seq_one_letter_code
_entity_poly.pdbx_strand_id
1 'polypeptide(L)'
;MHPGWWMWGAGGVVMMLMMLTFWGLVITGLVLGVRWLARQGREERPDRSDRALDILRERYARGEIDKEEFEARRRDLGGRAS
;
A
#
# COMPACT_ATOMS: atom_id res chain seq x y z
N MET A 1 -34.94 -47.93 7.68
CA MET A 1 -35.14 -46.46 7.74
C MET A 1 -33.94 -45.85 8.43
N HIS A 2 -33.04 -45.17 7.71
CA HIS A 2 -31.92 -44.45 8.35
C HIS A 2 -31.70 -43.08 7.68
N PRO A 3 -32.45 -42.02 8.05
CA PRO A 3 -32.16 -40.66 7.63
C PRO A 3 -31.52 -39.89 8.79
N GLY A 4 -30.33 -40.29 9.25
CA GLY A 4 -29.64 -39.61 10.36
C GLY A 4 -28.25 -39.08 10.02
N TRP A 5 -27.61 -39.66 9.00
CA TRP A 5 -26.17 -39.50 8.75
C TRP A 5 -25.86 -38.29 7.87
N TRP A 6 -26.82 -37.87 7.04
CA TRP A 6 -26.70 -36.68 6.19
C TRP A 6 -26.82 -35.37 6.97
N MET A 7 -27.57 -35.36 8.08
CA MET A 7 -27.86 -34.14 8.84
C MET A 7 -26.70 -33.76 9.78
N TRP A 8 -25.96 -34.74 10.31
CA TRP A 8 -24.75 -34.51 11.11
C TRP A 8 -23.54 -34.06 10.29
N GLY A 9 -23.41 -34.51 9.03
CA GLY A 9 -22.33 -34.10 8.14
C GLY A 9 -22.57 -32.74 7.48
N ALA A 10 -23.79 -32.49 6.99
CA ALA A 10 -24.11 -31.24 6.30
C ALA A 10 -24.07 -30.02 7.24
N GLY A 11 -24.56 -30.15 8.47
CA GLY A 11 -24.53 -29.07 9.46
C GLY A 11 -23.10 -28.65 9.83
N GLY A 12 -22.18 -29.61 9.98
CA GLY A 12 -20.77 -29.33 10.27
C GLY A 12 -20.05 -28.61 9.14
N VAL A 13 -20.29 -29.02 7.89
CA VAL A 13 -19.70 -28.36 6.70
C VAL A 13 -20.22 -26.93 6.56
N VAL A 14 -21.51 -26.69 6.78
CA VAL A 14 -22.09 -25.34 6.73
C VAL A 14 -21.49 -24.44 7.82
N MET A 15 -21.32 -24.96 9.05
CA MET A 15 -20.67 -24.23 10.14
C MET A 15 -19.21 -23.88 9.83
N MET A 16 -18.45 -24.84 9.27
CA MET A 16 -17.07 -24.64 8.86
C MET A 16 -16.95 -23.59 7.76
N LEU A 17 -17.83 -23.64 6.75
CA LEU A 17 -17.86 -22.66 5.67
C LEU A 17 -18.21 -21.26 6.20
N MET A 18 -19.22 -21.14 7.07
CA MET A 18 -19.55 -19.85 7.70
C MET A 18 -18.37 -19.27 8.47
N MET A 19 -17.65 -20.11 9.24
CA MET A 19 -16.46 -19.68 9.98
C MET A 19 -15.37 -19.17 9.03
N LEU A 20 -15.07 -19.92 7.96
CA LEU A 20 -14.08 -19.52 6.95
C LEU A 20 -14.50 -18.22 6.24
N THR A 21 -15.76 -18.09 5.86
CA THR A 21 -16.29 -16.87 5.24
C THR A 21 -16.21 -15.69 6.21
N PHE A 22 -16.53 -15.88 7.48
CA PHE A 22 -16.42 -14.84 8.51
C PHE A 22 -14.97 -14.35 8.64
N TRP A 23 -14.01 -15.26 8.82
CA TRP A 23 -12.59 -14.90 8.87
C TRP A 23 -12.10 -14.27 7.56
N GLY A 24 -12.54 -14.77 6.41
CA GLY A 24 -12.24 -14.19 5.12
C GLY A 24 -12.75 -12.75 4.99
N LEU A 25 -13.96 -12.46 5.47
CA LEU A 25 -14.52 -11.10 5.51
C LEU A 25 -13.75 -10.20 6.48
N VAL A 26 -13.40 -10.70 7.66
CA VAL A 26 -12.59 -9.94 8.65
C VAL A 26 -11.24 -9.57 8.07
N ILE A 27 -10.51 -10.53 7.47
CA ILE A 27 -9.22 -10.27 6.83
C ILE A 27 -9.38 -9.31 5.66
N THR A 28 -10.39 -9.51 4.81
CA THR A 28 -10.66 -8.62 3.67
C THR A 28 -10.93 -7.19 4.14
N GLY A 29 -11.76 -7.02 5.16
CA GLY A 29 -12.05 -5.72 5.78
C GLY A 29 -10.79 -5.06 6.37
N LEU A 30 -9.96 -5.84 7.06
CA LEU A 30 -8.69 -5.36 7.60
C LEU A 30 -7.73 -4.92 6.48
N VAL A 31 -7.55 -5.75 5.45
CA VAL A 31 -6.67 -5.45 4.31
C VAL A 31 -7.17 -4.22 3.55
N LEU A 32 -8.48 -4.11 3.31
CA LEU A 32 -9.06 -2.93 2.67
C LEU A 32 -8.92 -1.68 3.54
N GLY A 33 -9.15 -1.79 4.85
CA GLY A 33 -8.98 -0.70 5.81
C GLY A 33 -7.53 -0.21 5.86
N VAL A 34 -6.57 -1.12 5.99
CA VAL A 34 -5.14 -0.81 5.95
C VAL A 34 -4.74 -0.24 4.59
N ARG A 35 -5.24 -0.80 3.49
CA ARG A 35 -4.95 -0.30 2.13
C ARG A 35 -5.54 1.09 1.91
N TRP A 36 -6.73 1.38 2.43
CA TRP A 36 -7.36 2.70 2.35
C TRP A 36 -6.61 3.72 3.20
N LEU A 37 -6.26 3.36 4.44
CA LEU A 37 -5.46 4.20 5.33
C LEU A 37 -4.04 4.42 4.78
N ALA A 38 -3.42 3.41 4.19
CA ALA A 38 -2.13 3.52 3.52
C ALA A 38 -2.20 4.31 2.20
N ARG A 39 -3.38 4.38 1.56
CA ARG A 39 -3.63 5.24 0.39
C ARG A 39 -3.84 6.69 0.81
N GLN A 40 -4.53 6.95 1.92
CA GLN A 40 -4.62 8.28 2.53
C GLN A 40 -3.26 8.76 3.04
N GLY A 41 -2.49 7.89 3.70
CA GLY A 41 -1.11 8.18 4.10
C GLY A 41 -0.09 8.21 2.94
N ARG A 42 -0.54 7.96 1.70
CA ARG A 42 0.25 8.10 0.47
C ARG A 42 0.00 9.41 -0.26
N GLU A 43 -0.91 10.27 0.23
CA GLU A 43 -1.08 11.61 -0.34
C GLU A 43 0.13 12.52 -0.05
N GLU A 44 1.05 12.12 0.84
CA GLU A 44 2.29 12.87 1.12
C GLU A 44 3.50 11.98 1.44
N ARG A 45 3.67 10.88 0.70
CA ARG A 45 5.04 10.37 0.53
C ARG A 45 5.45 10.75 -0.88
N PRO A 46 6.10 11.92 -1.05
CA PRO A 46 6.76 12.21 -2.31
C PRO A 46 7.61 10.98 -2.62
N ASP A 47 7.54 10.52 -3.86
CA ASP A 47 8.38 9.43 -4.30
C ASP A 47 9.82 9.75 -3.86
N ARG A 48 10.67 8.76 -3.58
CA ARG A 48 12.02 9.03 -3.06
C ARG A 48 12.78 10.03 -3.97
N SER A 49 12.39 10.06 -5.26
CA SER A 49 12.77 11.05 -6.26
C SER A 49 12.29 12.48 -5.95
N ASP A 50 11.00 12.69 -5.67
CA ASP A 50 10.43 14.00 -5.34
C ASP A 50 11.06 14.58 -4.06
N ARG A 51 11.27 13.74 -3.04
CA ARG A 51 11.96 14.17 -1.81
C ARG A 51 13.41 14.58 -2.09
N ALA A 52 14.11 13.89 -3.00
CA ALA A 52 15.47 14.25 -3.39
C ALA A 52 15.50 15.57 -4.18
N LEU A 53 14.51 15.81 -5.04
CA LEU A 53 14.36 17.06 -5.79
C LEU A 53 14.02 18.25 -4.88
N ASP A 54 13.16 18.07 -3.88
CA ASP A 54 12.84 19.13 -2.91
C ASP A 54 14.05 19.54 -2.07
N ILE A 55 14.84 18.56 -1.59
CA ILE A 55 16.09 18.83 -0.88
C ILE A 55 17.08 19.60 -1.78
N LEU A 56 17.15 19.26 -3.06
CA LEU A 56 17.97 19.96 -4.05
C LEU A 56 17.51 21.41 -4.26
N ARG A 57 16.21 21.63 -4.39
CA ARG A 57 15.63 22.97 -4.56
C ARG A 57 15.90 23.86 -3.34
N GLU A 58 15.80 23.29 -2.13
CA GLU A 58 16.04 24.03 -0.90
C GLU A 58 17.51 24.46 -0.76
N ARG A 59 18.47 23.61 -1.14
CA ARG A 59 19.90 23.98 -1.12
C ARG A 59 20.25 25.03 -2.17
N TYR A 60 19.61 24.98 -3.34
CA TYR A 60 19.75 26.02 -4.36
C TYR A 60 19.22 27.37 -3.86
N ALA A 61 18.06 27.38 -3.19
CA ALA A 61 17.50 28.60 -2.58
C ALA A 61 18.37 29.17 -1.46
N ARG A 62 19.08 28.31 -0.72
CA ARG A 62 20.10 28.71 0.28
C ARG A 62 21.41 29.19 -0.36
N GLY A 63 21.59 29.01 -1.67
CA GLY A 63 22.84 29.33 -2.36
C GLY A 63 24.00 28.37 -2.04
N GLU A 64 23.71 27.21 -1.47
CA GLU A 64 24.73 26.19 -1.14
C GLU A 64 25.24 25.44 -2.38
N ILE A 65 24.48 25.49 -3.48
CA ILE A 65 24.78 24.84 -4.76
C ILE A 65 24.44 25.80 -5.90
N ASP A 66 25.27 25.76 -6.93
CA ASP A 66 25.12 26.60 -8.12
C ASP A 66 24.09 26.04 -9.11
N LYS A 67 23.66 26.88 -10.05
CA LYS A 67 22.66 26.52 -11.06
C LYS A 67 23.11 25.35 -11.93
N GLU A 68 24.38 25.32 -12.36
CA GLU A 68 24.91 24.19 -13.14
C GLU A 68 24.84 22.88 -12.35
N GLU A 69 25.16 22.91 -11.05
CA GLU A 69 25.17 21.72 -10.20
C GLU A 69 23.74 21.23 -9.91
N PHE A 70 22.80 22.16 -9.73
CA PHE A 70 21.37 21.86 -9.62
C PHE A 70 20.84 21.19 -10.88
N GLU A 71 21.13 21.72 -12.06
CA GLU A 71 20.64 21.18 -13.33
C GLU A 71 21.21 19.79 -13.65
N ALA A 72 22.49 19.54 -13.32
CA ALA A 72 23.12 18.23 -13.48
C ALA A 72 22.45 17.16 -12.61
N ARG A 73 22.26 17.46 -11.31
CA ARG A 73 21.63 16.52 -10.37
C ARG A 73 20.15 16.33 -10.63
N ARG A 74 19.43 17.37 -11.07
CA ARG A 74 18.02 17.26 -11.48
C ARG A 74 17.85 16.29 -12.65
N ARG A 75 18.75 16.34 -13.64
CA ARG A 75 18.73 15.43 -14.80
C ARG A 75 19.01 13.98 -14.40
N ASP A 76 19.98 13.77 -13.52
CA ASP A 76 20.33 12.44 -13.02
C ASP A 76 19.20 11.80 -12.19
N LEU A 77 18.49 12.58 -11.38
CA LEU A 77 17.33 12.11 -10.61
C LEU A 77 16.09 11.89 -11.47
N GLY A 78 15.83 12.77 -12.46
CA GLY A 78 14.71 12.62 -13.38
C GLY A 78 14.86 11.46 -14.39
N GLY A 79 16.09 11.14 -14.79
CA GLY A 79 16.38 10.04 -15.72
C GLY A 79 16.40 8.65 -15.07
N ARG A 80 16.43 8.55 -13.74
CA ARG A 80 16.42 7.27 -13.01
C ARG A 80 15.00 6.76 -12.71
N ALA A 81 13.98 7.49 -13.15
CA ALA A 81 12.55 7.21 -12.95
C ALA A 81 11.81 6.82 -14.25
N SER A 82 12.52 6.55 -15.35
CA SER A 82 12.00 6.01 -16.60
C SER A 82 12.54 4.61 -16.86
#